data_AF-A0A3C1BEZ2-F1
#
_entry.id   AF-A0A3C1BEZ2-F1
#
_cell.length_a   1.000
_cell.length_b   1.000
_cell.length_c   1.000
_cell.angle_alpha   90.00
_cell.angle_beta   90.00
_cell.angle_gamma   90.00
#
_symmetry.space_group_name_H-M   'P 1'
#
loop_
_entity.id
_entity.type
_entity.pdbx_description
1 polymer ?
#
loop_
_entity_poly.entity_id
_entity_poly.type
_entity_poly.pdbx_seq_one_letter_code
_entity_poly.pdbx_strand_id
1 'polypeptide(L)' 'MLTTIKGYYDHGQIVLEEIPPVKTKTEVMVTFLTQERAENRPSKRKLGGLEGKVIIPDDFNEPLDDLKDYM' A
#
# COMPACT_ATOMS: atom_id res chain seq x y z
N MET A 1 -21.95 24.96 -3.67
CA MET A 1 -21.73 23.50 -3.53
C MET A 1 -20.52 23.15 -4.37
N LEU A 2 -19.60 22.33 -3.86
CA LEU A 2 -18.46 21.84 -4.64
C LEU A 2 -18.94 20.65 -5.47
N THR A 3 -18.54 20.60 -6.75
CA THR A 3 -18.86 19.51 -7.67
C THR A 3 -17.56 18.97 -8.26
N THR A 4 -17.37 17.67 -8.19
CA THR A 4 -16.23 16.98 -8.81
C THR A 4 -16.71 16.29 -10.08
N ILE A 5 -16.05 16.60 -11.18
CA ILE A 5 -16.36 16.05 -12.51
C ILE A 5 -15.23 15.12 -12.92
N LYS A 6 -15.59 13.94 -13.41
CA LYS A 6 -14.62 12.99 -13.93
C LYS A 6 -14.19 13.37 -15.34
N GLY A 7 -12.95 13.01 -15.66
CA GLY A 7 -12.32 13.28 -16.92
C GLY A 7 -11.03 12.50 -17.04
N TYR A 8 -10.47 12.50 -18.24
CA TYR A 8 -9.18 11.91 -18.52
C TYR A 8 -8.23 12.98 -19.04
N TYR A 9 -6.94 12.78 -18.74
CA TYR A 9 -5.86 13.60 -19.27
C TYR A 9 -5.26 12.89 -20.48
N ASP A 10 -5.19 13.60 -21.59
CA ASP A 10 -4.64 13.11 -22.84
C ASP A 10 -3.76 14.18 -23.50
N HIS A 11 -2.47 13.88 -23.66
CA HIS A 11 -1.49 14.75 -24.34
C HIS A 11 -1.52 16.25 -23.98
N GLY A 12 -1.70 16.60 -22.70
CA GLY A 12 -1.74 18.00 -22.26
C GLY A 12 -3.13 18.61 -22.15
N GLN A 13 -4.17 17.88 -22.57
CA GLN A 13 -5.56 18.31 -22.51
C GLN A 13 -6.34 17.50 -21.47
N ILE A 14 -7.23 18.18 -20.74
CA ILE A 14 -8.18 17.53 -19.83
C ILE A 14 -9.52 17.48 -20.56
N VAL A 15 -10.06 16.28 -20.74
CA VAL A 15 -11.38 16.05 -21.33
C VAL A 15 -12.34 15.63 -20.23
N LEU A 16 -13.40 16.41 -20.04
CA LEU A 16 -14.44 16.11 -19.07
C LEU A 16 -15.44 15.12 -19.66
N GLU A 17 -15.87 14.14 -18.85
CA GLU A 17 -16.87 13.15 -19.26
C GLU A 17 -18.30 13.72 -19.27
N GLU A 18 -18.51 14.82 -18.53
CA GLU A 18 -19.81 15.48 -18.40
C GLU A 18 -19.66 17.00 -18.45
N ILE A 19 -20.77 17.67 -18.80
CA ILE A 19 -20.84 19.13 -18.85
C ILE A 19 -21.00 19.66 -17.42
N PRO A 20 -20.09 20.52 -16.93
CA PRO A 20 -20.24 21.14 -15.63
C PRO A 20 -21.53 21.96 -15.53
N PRO A 21 -22.26 21.93 -14.40
CA PRO A 21 -23.44 22.77 -14.21
C PRO A 21 -23.12 24.26 -14.00
N VAL A 22 -21.86 24.68 -14.23
CA VAL A 22 -21.35 26.03 -13.98
C VAL A 22 -21.32 26.82 -15.29
N LYS A 23 -22.05 27.94 -15.35
CA LYS A 23 -22.22 28.75 -16.58
C LYS A 23 -21.30 29.97 -16.66
N THR A 24 -20.63 30.33 -15.57
CA THR A 24 -19.80 31.53 -15.44
C THR A 24 -18.33 31.17 -15.24
N LYS A 25 -17.43 32.12 -15.59
CA LYS A 25 -15.99 31.96 -15.34
C LYS A 25 -15.76 31.71 -13.85
N THR A 26 -15.15 30.57 -13.54
CA THR A 26 -14.96 30.09 -12.17
C THR A 26 -13.59 29.44 -12.06
N GLU A 27 -12.92 29.61 -10.92
CA GLU A 27 -11.65 28.94 -10.62
C GLU A 27 -11.87 27.43 -10.42
N VAL A 28 -10.94 26.62 -10.91
CA VAL A 28 -11.02 25.15 -10.83
C VAL A 28 -9.73 24.57 -10.28
N MET A 29 -9.85 23.49 -9.53
CA MET A 29 -8.72 22.68 -9.06
C MET A 29 -8.70 21.36 -9.81
N VAL A 30 -7.54 21.01 -10.37
CA VAL A 30 -7.34 19.76 -11.10
C VAL A 30 -6.50 18.83 -10.24
N THR A 31 -7.00 17.62 -9.99
CA THR A 31 -6.28 16.58 -9.25
C THR A 31 -6.04 15.39 -10.18
N PHE A 32 -4.77 15.07 -10.43
CA PHE A 32 -4.40 13.88 -11.19
C PHE A 32 -4.39 12.66 -10.28
N LEU A 33 -5.34 11.75 -10.52
CA LEU A 33 -5.39 10.45 -9.84
C LEU A 33 -4.41 9.50 -10.52
N THR A 34 -3.13 9.63 -10.22
CA THR A 34 -2.14 8.63 -10.59
C THR A 34 -2.34 7.41 -9.69
N GLN A 35 -2.63 6.26 -10.28
CA GLN A 35 -2.35 5.02 -9.57
C GLN A 35 -0.83 5.00 -9.38
N GLU A 36 -0.36 5.25 -8.17
CA GLU A 36 0.90 4.67 -7.75
C GLU A 36 0.68 3.16 -7.87
N ARG A 37 0.95 2.60 -9.06
CA ARG A 37 1.48 1.25 -9.11
C ARG A 37 2.79 1.38 -8.37
N ALA A 38 2.72 1.29 -7.04
CA ALA A 38 3.81 0.79 -6.25
C ALA A 38 4.24 -0.43 -7.04
N GLU A 39 5.38 -0.33 -7.71
CA GLU A 39 5.94 -1.46 -8.38
C GLU A 39 6.14 -2.45 -7.25
N ASN A 40 5.18 -3.38 -7.10
CA ASN A 40 5.24 -4.50 -6.17
C ASN A 40 6.32 -5.43 -6.72
N ARG A 41 7.55 -4.92 -6.92
CA ARG A 41 8.74 -5.73 -7.06
C ARG A 41 8.89 -6.32 -5.66
N PRO A 42 8.70 -7.64 -5.49
CA PRO A 42 8.96 -8.24 -4.20
C PRO A 42 10.38 -7.86 -3.80
N SER A 43 10.51 -7.20 -2.65
CA SER A 43 11.81 -6.90 -2.06
C SER A 43 12.63 -8.19 -2.07
N LYS A 44 13.85 -8.14 -2.61
CA LYS A 44 14.76 -9.28 -2.62
C LYS A 44 15.02 -9.68 -1.17
N ARG A 45 14.34 -10.72 -0.69
CA ARG A 45 14.54 -11.24 0.67
C ARG A 45 15.96 -11.78 0.77
N LYS A 46 16.71 -11.35 1.78
CA LYS A 46 18.02 -11.91 2.09
C LYS A 46 17.83 -13.24 2.83
N LEU A 47 18.35 -14.33 2.27
CA LEU A 47 18.49 -15.60 2.98
C LEU A 47 19.44 -15.40 4.16
N GLY A 48 19.17 -16.07 5.29
CA GLY A 48 20.04 -15.98 6.47
C GLY A 48 20.01 -14.62 7.19
N GLY A 49 19.02 -13.75 6.98
CA GLY A 49 18.97 -12.44 7.64
C GLY A 49 18.92 -12.46 9.19
N LEU A 50 18.65 -13.64 9.76
CA LEU A 50 18.61 -13.91 11.20
C LEU A 50 19.80 -14.76 11.68
N GLU A 51 20.73 -15.12 10.80
CA GLU A 51 21.94 -15.86 11.16
C GLU A 51 22.72 -15.09 12.24
N GLY A 52 23.02 -15.76 13.35
CA GLY A 52 23.71 -15.16 14.50
C GLY A 52 22.91 -14.15 15.32
N LYS A 53 21.65 -13.88 14.97
CA LYS A 53 20.78 -12.94 15.72
C LYS A 53 19.81 -13.62 16.67
N VAL A 54 19.64 -14.93 16.52
CA VAL A 54 18.80 -15.74 17.39
C VAL A 54 19.68 -16.83 17.98
N ILE A 55 19.63 -16.94 19.31
CA ILE A 55 20.32 -17.97 20.08
C ILE A 55 19.24 -18.92 20.58
N ILE A 56 19.42 -20.21 20.34
CA ILE A 56 18.56 -21.25 20.90
C ILE A 56 19.09 -21.53 22.30
N PRO A 57 18.23 -21.44 23.35
CA PRO A 57 18.61 -21.83 24.71
C PRO A 57 19.09 -23.28 24.77
N ASP A 58 20.04 -23.57 25.66
CA ASP A 58 20.61 -24.92 25.82
C ASP A 58 19.55 -25.96 26.27
N ASP A 59 18.50 -25.49 26.95
CA ASP A 59 17.37 -26.26 27.48
C ASP A 59 16.17 -26.34 26.51
N PHE A 60 16.32 -25.92 25.26
CA PHE A 60 15.19 -25.88 24.30
C PHE A 60 14.46 -27.22 24.13
N ASN A 61 15.17 -28.34 24.29
CA ASN A 61 14.61 -29.68 24.15
C ASN A 61 14.14 -30.28 25.48
N GLU A 62 14.26 -29.57 26.60
CA GLU A 62 13.82 -30.08 27.90
C GLU A 62 12.28 -30.09 27.98
N PRO A 63 11.67 -31.10 28.63
CA PRO A 63 10.23 -31.16 28.82
C PRO A 63 9.74 -29.93 29.60
N LEU A 64 8.70 -29.28 29.08
CA LEU A 64 8.04 -28.21 29.83
C LEU A 64 7.34 -28.81 31.06
N ASP A 65 7.56 -28.20 32.22
CA ASP A 65 6.96 -28.63 33.48
C ASP A 65 5.43 -28.73 33.38
N ASP A 66 4.80 -27.78 32.70
CA ASP A 66 3.34 -27.72 32.48
C ASP A 66 2.81 -28.86 31.59
N LEU A 67 3.69 -29.54 30.85
CA LEU A 67 3.35 -30.64 29.94
C LEU A 67 3.65 -32.02 30.53
N LYS A 68 4.22 -32.10 31.74
CA LYS A 68 4.58 -33.37 32.39
C LYS A 68 3.38 -34.25 32.69
N ASP A 69 2.22 -33.65 32.97
CA ASP A 69 0.98 -34.38 33.26
C ASP A 69 0.33 -35.01 32.00
N TYR A 70 0.88 -34.71 30.81
CA TYR A 70 0.34 -35.13 29.52
C TYR A 70 1.26 -36.06 28.71
N MET A 71 2.47 -36.38 29.23
CA MET A 71 3.41 -37.36 28.66
C MET A 71 3.54 -38.59 29.56
#